data_AF-A0A7S1AVT4-F1
#
_entry.id   AF-A0A7S1AVT4-F1
#
_cell.length_a   1.000
_cell.length_b   1.000
_cell.length_c   1.000
_cell.angle_alpha   90.00
_cell.angle_beta   90.00
_cell.angle_gamma   90.00
#
_symmetry.space_group_name_H-M   'P 1'
#
loop_
_entity.id
_entity.type
_entity.pdbx_description
1 polymer ?
#
loop_
_entity_poly.entity_id
_entity_poly.type
_entity_poly.pdbx_seq_one_letter_code
_entity_poly.pdbx_strand_id
1 'polypeptide(L)'
;MALRISSGFALVGAVAGTSFEEMVSTVNSQGASWKAAVPTRFGSYDDVKMLCGTIMRGNETFKEMDYAKTNDQQWNGIVPDSFDVRTAWPQCSSVSGHIRDQSSCGSCWAFGSTEAFNDRRCIATGDTTLMSVEDTTANCGFFSCLSMGCNGGQPGQAWQWFKNTGVVTGGDYTDIGSGTTCGPYSLAPCAHHVAPSTEYPVCPSSEYSTPSLSACSESSYSKS
;
A
#
# COMPACT_ATOMS: atom_id res chain seq x y z
N MET A 1 -61.70 20.71 28.49
CA MET A 1 -60.91 19.60 27.95
C MET A 1 -60.01 20.18 26.86
N ALA A 2 -58.79 20.58 27.21
CA ALA A 2 -57.87 21.26 26.31
C ALA A 2 -56.70 20.33 26.00
N LEU A 3 -56.53 19.99 24.72
CA LEU A 3 -55.40 19.24 24.19
C LEU A 3 -54.13 20.12 24.32
N ARG A 4 -53.12 19.66 25.07
CA ARG A 4 -51.76 20.19 24.99
C ARG A 4 -50.90 19.16 24.27
N ILE A 5 -50.55 19.45 23.03
CA ILE A 5 -49.51 18.76 22.27
C ILE A 5 -48.18 19.31 22.79
N SER A 6 -47.47 18.54 23.59
CA SER A 6 -46.08 18.82 23.93
C SER A 6 -45.19 18.30 22.80
N SER A 7 -44.80 19.19 21.90
CA SER A 7 -43.76 18.95 20.91
C SER A 7 -42.41 18.78 21.62
N GLY A 8 -42.04 17.54 21.91
CA GLY A 8 -40.69 17.20 22.31
C GLY A 8 -39.78 17.20 21.10
N PHE A 9 -39.06 18.30 20.87
CA PHE A 9 -37.88 18.28 20.02
C PHE A 9 -36.83 17.41 20.73
N ALA A 10 -36.68 16.16 20.27
CA ALA A 10 -35.50 15.37 20.58
C ALA A 10 -34.34 16.05 19.85
N LEU A 11 -33.48 16.73 20.61
CA LEU A 11 -32.14 17.07 20.16
C LEU A 11 -31.46 15.75 19.82
N VAL A 12 -31.38 15.46 18.52
CA VAL A 12 -30.47 14.44 17.99
C VAL A 12 -29.07 14.97 18.30
N GLY A 13 -28.54 14.55 19.44
CA GLY A 13 -27.15 14.79 19.80
C GLY A 13 -26.31 14.22 18.67
N ALA A 14 -25.54 15.09 18.01
CA ALA A 14 -24.49 14.65 17.11
C ALA A 14 -23.63 13.64 17.88
N VAL A 15 -23.52 12.42 17.35
CA VAL A 15 -22.55 11.46 17.85
C VAL A 15 -21.19 12.08 17.52
N ALA A 16 -20.59 12.74 18.51
CA ALA A 16 -19.22 13.24 18.38
C ALA A 16 -18.34 12.02 18.11
N GLY A 17 -17.69 11.99 16.94
CA GLY A 17 -16.67 10.99 16.68
C GLY A 17 -15.62 11.08 17.79
N THR A 18 -15.22 9.95 18.35
CA THR A 18 -14.15 9.88 19.37
C THR A 18 -12.88 10.53 18.81
N SER A 19 -12.28 11.47 19.54
CA SER A 19 -11.05 12.13 19.07
C SER A 19 -9.87 11.15 19.07
N PHE A 20 -8.78 11.47 18.36
CA PHE A 20 -7.59 10.63 18.39
C PHE A 20 -7.00 10.50 19.80
N GLU A 21 -7.07 11.55 20.62
CA GLU A 21 -6.65 11.52 22.03
C GLU A 21 -7.46 10.49 22.83
N GLU A 22 -8.78 10.42 22.61
CA GLU A 22 -9.66 9.47 23.29
C GLU A 22 -9.35 8.02 22.86
N MET A 23 -9.10 7.79 21.57
CA MET A 23 -8.69 6.48 21.06
C MET A 23 -7.35 6.06 21.66
N VAL A 24 -6.36 6.96 21.71
CA VAL A 24 -5.02 6.69 22.28
C VAL A 24 -5.10 6.35 23.76
N SER A 25 -5.88 7.12 24.53
CA SER A 25 -6.12 6.85 25.95
C SER A 25 -6.75 5.46 26.15
N THR A 26 -7.78 5.16 25.35
CA THR A 26 -8.49 3.87 25.40
C THR A 26 -7.56 2.71 25.10
N VAL A 27 -6.76 2.78 24.04
CA VAL A 27 -5.79 1.71 23.70
C VAL A 27 -4.74 1.54 24.80
N ASN A 28 -4.13 2.64 25.23
CA ASN A 28 -3.02 2.59 26.20
C ASN A 28 -3.46 2.09 27.58
N SER A 29 -4.75 2.24 27.92
CA SER A 29 -5.33 1.70 29.16
C SER A 29 -5.52 0.17 29.15
N GLN A 30 -5.52 -0.48 27.99
CA GLN A 30 -5.81 -1.91 27.86
C GLN A 30 -4.59 -2.81 28.15
N GLY A 31 -3.40 -2.24 28.37
CA GLY A 31 -2.19 -3.03 28.61
C GLY A 31 -1.75 -3.86 27.40
N ALA A 32 -2.01 -3.37 26.18
CA ALA A 32 -1.56 -4.01 24.95
C ALA A 32 -0.01 -4.05 24.86
N SER A 33 0.52 -4.96 24.03
CA SER A 33 1.97 -5.08 23.79
C SER A 33 2.56 -3.93 22.97
N TRP A 34 1.73 -3.00 22.50
CA TRP A 34 2.09 -1.81 21.75
C TRP A 34 1.49 -0.57 22.41
N LYS A 35 2.07 0.60 22.13
CA LYS A 35 1.57 1.90 22.62
C LYS A 35 1.04 2.74 21.47
N ALA A 36 -0.14 3.30 21.64
CA ALA A 36 -0.69 4.30 20.75
C ALA A 36 -0.13 5.70 21.07
N ALA A 37 -0.01 6.53 20.05
CA ALA A 37 0.27 7.95 20.15
C ALA A 37 -0.71 8.71 19.25
N VAL A 38 -1.02 9.95 19.62
CA VAL A 38 -1.85 10.83 18.77
C VAL A 38 -1.13 10.98 17.43
N PRO A 39 -1.77 10.65 16.30
CA PRO A 39 -1.11 10.75 15.02
C PRO A 39 -0.78 12.21 14.74
N THR A 40 0.51 12.50 14.56
CA THR A 40 0.95 13.77 13.98
C THR A 40 0.75 13.81 12.45
N ARG A 41 0.33 12.67 11.89
CA ARG A 41 0.26 12.34 10.46
C ARG A 41 -1.12 12.48 9.81
N PHE A 42 -2.20 12.41 10.60
CA PHE A 42 -3.58 12.42 10.08
C PHE A 42 -4.37 13.47 10.85
N GLY A 43 -5.01 14.38 10.12
CA GLY A 43 -5.99 15.32 10.68
C GLY A 43 -7.37 14.69 10.80
N SER A 44 -7.68 13.67 10.00
CA SER A 44 -8.99 13.03 9.97
C SER A 44 -8.93 11.52 9.70
N TYR A 45 -10.05 10.83 9.88
CA TYR A 45 -10.23 9.45 9.44
C TYR A 45 -10.14 9.30 7.92
N ASP A 46 -10.60 10.30 7.16
CA ASP A 46 -10.58 10.25 5.69
C ASP A 46 -9.14 10.25 5.15
N ASP A 47 -8.21 10.92 5.85
CA ASP A 47 -6.77 10.91 5.53
C ASP A 47 -6.18 9.48 5.58
N VAL A 48 -6.68 8.66 6.51
CA VAL A 48 -6.26 7.25 6.68
C VAL A 48 -6.81 6.39 5.55
N LYS A 49 -8.07 6.61 5.19
CA LYS A 49 -8.83 5.75 4.28
C LYS A 49 -8.16 5.63 2.91
N MET A 50 -7.59 6.73 2.40
CA MET A 50 -6.88 6.76 1.12
C MET A 50 -5.62 5.87 1.11
N LEU A 51 -5.01 5.62 2.26
CA LEU A 51 -3.84 4.74 2.36
C LEU A 51 -4.21 3.25 2.38
N CYS A 52 -5.50 2.92 2.53
CA CYS A 52 -6.02 1.57 2.69
C CYS A 52 -6.66 1.01 1.41
N GLY A 53 -6.02 1.18 0.25
CA GLY A 53 -6.55 0.74 -1.05
C GLY A 53 -6.47 -0.76 -1.37
N THR A 54 -6.62 -1.65 -0.37
CA THR A 54 -6.72 -3.09 -0.64
C THR A 54 -8.17 -3.56 -0.55
N ILE A 55 -8.64 -4.25 -1.60
CA ILE A 55 -9.95 -4.92 -1.59
C ILE A 55 -9.80 -6.24 -0.82
N MET A 56 -10.47 -6.31 0.34
CA MET A 56 -10.38 -7.45 1.26
C MET A 56 -11.49 -8.50 1.02
N ARG A 57 -11.25 -9.73 1.47
CA ARG A 57 -12.29 -10.78 1.53
C ARG A 57 -13.53 -10.24 2.26
N GLY A 58 -14.71 -10.50 1.70
CA GLY A 58 -15.99 -9.98 2.20
C GLY A 58 -16.45 -8.69 1.52
N ASN A 59 -15.59 -8.00 0.77
CA ASN A 59 -16.04 -6.96 -0.16
C ASN A 59 -16.73 -7.59 -1.37
N GLU A 60 -17.80 -6.97 -1.88
CA GLU A 60 -18.58 -7.46 -3.03
C GLU A 60 -17.77 -7.61 -4.34
N THR A 61 -16.72 -6.80 -4.49
CA THR A 61 -15.83 -6.82 -5.67
C THR A 61 -14.66 -7.79 -5.51
N PHE A 62 -14.47 -8.36 -4.32
CA PHE A 62 -13.40 -9.33 -4.06
C PHE A 62 -13.60 -10.60 -4.90
N LYS A 63 -12.52 -11.08 -5.52
CA LYS A 63 -12.52 -12.35 -6.26
C LYS A 63 -11.57 -13.32 -5.60
N GLU A 64 -12.15 -14.37 -5.05
CA GLU A 64 -11.37 -15.50 -4.56
C GLU A 64 -10.54 -16.08 -5.71
N MET A 65 -9.30 -16.38 -5.38
CA MET A 65 -8.37 -17.01 -6.30
C MET A 65 -8.07 -18.43 -5.85
N ASP A 66 -8.03 -19.34 -6.80
CA ASP A 66 -7.73 -20.76 -6.55
C ASP A 66 -6.22 -21.00 -6.48
N TYR A 67 -5.57 -20.42 -5.47
CA TYR A 67 -4.17 -20.70 -5.12
C TYR A 67 -4.11 -21.25 -3.70
N ALA A 68 -4.74 -22.39 -3.48
CA ALA A 68 -4.43 -23.17 -2.30
C ALA A 68 -2.96 -23.62 -2.41
N LYS A 69 -2.13 -23.22 -1.44
CA LYS A 69 -0.86 -23.92 -1.21
C LYS A 69 -1.22 -25.33 -0.73
N THR A 70 -1.11 -26.32 -1.59
CA THR A 70 -1.56 -27.69 -1.31
C THR A 70 -0.50 -28.55 -0.64
N ASN A 71 0.73 -28.04 -0.39
CA ASN A 71 1.87 -28.91 -0.10
C ASN A 71 2.84 -28.41 0.98
N ASP A 72 2.45 -27.46 1.83
CA ASP A 72 3.29 -27.01 2.95
C ASP A 72 3.59 -28.15 3.96
N GLN A 73 2.83 -29.25 3.91
CA GLN A 73 3.05 -30.46 4.72
C GLN A 73 4.32 -31.25 4.37
N GLN A 74 5.02 -30.94 3.27
CA GLN A 74 6.26 -31.63 2.89
C GLN A 74 7.53 -31.04 3.54
N TRP A 75 7.44 -29.87 4.18
CA TRP A 75 8.58 -29.28 4.87
C TRP A 75 8.77 -29.92 6.25
N ASN A 76 9.92 -30.57 6.46
CA ASN A 76 10.30 -31.21 7.73
C ASN A 76 11.41 -30.46 8.48
N GLY A 77 11.71 -29.22 8.08
CA GLY A 77 12.71 -28.39 8.74
C GLY A 77 12.19 -27.76 10.03
N ILE A 78 13.12 -27.34 10.88
CA ILE A 78 12.81 -26.59 12.10
C ILE A 78 12.52 -25.13 11.71
N VAL A 79 11.34 -24.63 12.07
CA VAL A 79 11.02 -23.21 11.97
C VAL A 79 11.72 -22.49 13.13
N PRO A 80 12.57 -21.48 12.87
CA PRO A 80 13.27 -20.78 13.93
C PRO A 80 12.32 -19.90 14.75
N ASP A 81 12.65 -19.66 16.02
CA ASP A 81 11.88 -18.77 16.91
C ASP A 81 11.86 -17.30 16.43
N SER A 82 12.84 -16.92 15.61
CA SER A 82 12.95 -15.60 14.98
C SER A 82 13.50 -15.72 13.57
N PHE A 83 12.96 -14.93 12.64
CA PHE A 83 13.40 -14.89 11.25
C PHE A 83 13.35 -13.47 10.70
N ASP A 84 14.41 -13.05 10.01
CA ASP A 84 14.48 -11.77 9.31
C ASP A 84 15.07 -12.00 7.91
N VAL A 85 14.26 -11.76 6.88
CA VAL A 85 14.61 -11.96 5.47
C VAL A 85 15.87 -11.18 5.07
N ARG A 86 16.10 -10.00 5.67
CA ARG A 86 17.24 -9.12 5.36
C ARG A 86 18.55 -9.72 5.84
N THR A 87 18.49 -10.57 6.88
CA THR A 87 19.67 -11.28 7.42
C THR A 87 19.83 -12.67 6.82
N ALA A 88 18.74 -13.31 6.42
CA ALA A 88 18.76 -14.63 5.78
C ALA A 88 19.32 -14.57 4.35
N TRP A 89 19.08 -13.48 3.63
CA TRP A 89 19.67 -13.20 2.31
C TRP A 89 20.32 -11.81 2.29
N PRO A 90 21.52 -11.65 2.88
CA PRO A 90 22.17 -10.35 3.02
C PRO A 90 22.50 -9.71 1.65
N GLN A 91 22.72 -10.49 0.61
CA GLN A 91 22.89 -9.97 -0.76
C GLN A 91 21.63 -9.30 -1.34
N CYS A 92 20.45 -9.58 -0.75
CA CYS A 92 19.16 -8.99 -1.12
C CYS A 92 18.65 -8.02 -0.06
N SER A 93 19.46 -7.66 0.95
CA SER A 93 19.02 -6.80 2.05
C SER A 93 18.68 -5.38 1.58
N SER A 94 19.34 -4.90 0.52
CA SER A 94 19.02 -3.62 -0.10
C SER A 94 17.70 -3.62 -0.89
N VAL A 95 17.15 -4.81 -1.21
CA VAL A 95 15.84 -4.95 -1.87
C VAL A 95 14.77 -5.16 -0.80
N SER A 96 14.94 -6.16 0.05
CA SER A 96 13.98 -6.52 1.11
C SER A 96 13.91 -5.55 2.29
N GLY A 97 14.95 -4.73 2.45
CA GLY A 97 14.97 -3.61 3.39
C GLY A 97 14.58 -2.27 2.76
N HIS A 98 14.27 -2.24 1.46
CA HIS A 98 13.90 -1.02 0.75
C HIS A 98 12.48 -0.61 1.11
N ILE A 99 12.33 0.56 1.75
CA ILE A 99 11.04 1.10 2.15
C ILE A 99 10.59 2.10 1.10
N ARG A 100 9.42 1.86 0.52
CA ARG A 100 8.84 2.72 -0.52
C ARG A 100 7.68 3.55 0.02
N ASP A 101 7.28 4.55 -0.77
CA ASP A 101 6.24 5.50 -0.41
C ASP A 101 5.12 5.52 -1.49
N GLN A 102 3.89 5.17 -1.10
CA GLN A 102 2.73 5.14 -2.00
C GLN A 102 2.07 6.50 -2.25
N SER A 103 2.57 7.56 -1.62
CA SER A 103 2.03 8.91 -1.67
C SER A 103 0.54 8.96 -1.29
N SER A 104 -0.20 9.98 -1.75
CA SER A 104 -1.65 10.10 -1.63
C SER A 104 -2.36 9.25 -2.69
N CYS A 105 -2.13 7.94 -2.68
CA CYS A 105 -2.72 6.99 -3.63
C CYS A 105 -2.93 5.64 -2.94
N GLY A 106 -4.15 5.08 -2.97
CA GLY A 106 -4.48 3.75 -2.45
C GLY A 106 -3.92 2.59 -3.28
N SER A 107 -2.64 2.67 -3.62
CA SER A 107 -1.91 1.66 -4.40
C SER A 107 -1.17 0.64 -3.53
N CYS A 108 -1.42 0.58 -2.21
CA CYS A 108 -0.75 -0.35 -1.29
C CYS A 108 -0.80 -1.83 -1.73
N TRP A 109 -1.87 -2.22 -2.43
CA TRP A 109 -2.02 -3.55 -3.03
C TRP A 109 -0.96 -3.82 -4.12
N ALA A 110 -0.57 -2.80 -4.88
CA ALA A 110 0.49 -2.86 -5.89
C ALA A 110 1.86 -2.82 -5.22
N PHE A 111 2.09 -1.88 -4.29
CA PHE A 111 3.33 -1.77 -3.52
C PHE A 111 3.73 -3.09 -2.87
N GLY A 112 2.89 -3.65 -1.99
CA GLY A 112 3.22 -4.89 -1.28
C GLY A 112 3.40 -6.10 -2.21
N SER A 113 2.70 -6.13 -3.36
CA SER A 113 2.85 -7.20 -4.33
C SER A 113 4.18 -7.10 -5.10
N THR A 114 4.50 -5.91 -5.59
CA THR A 114 5.72 -5.65 -6.37
C THR A 114 6.98 -5.71 -5.50
N GLU A 115 6.93 -5.24 -4.25
CA GLU A 115 8.02 -5.37 -3.28
C GLU A 115 8.32 -6.85 -2.98
N ALA A 116 7.30 -7.64 -2.64
CA ALA A 116 7.48 -9.07 -2.42
C ALA A 116 7.91 -9.83 -3.70
N PHE A 117 7.53 -9.35 -4.88
CA PHE A 117 8.05 -9.86 -6.15
C PHE A 117 9.53 -9.56 -6.33
N ASN A 118 9.98 -8.33 -6.04
CA ASN A 118 11.39 -7.94 -6.05
C ASN A 118 12.22 -8.83 -5.11
N ASP A 119 11.74 -9.05 -3.88
CA ASP A 119 12.41 -9.91 -2.89
C ASP A 119 12.58 -11.33 -3.42
N ARG A 120 11.50 -11.94 -3.90
CA ARG A 120 11.54 -13.32 -4.42
C ARG A 120 12.42 -13.43 -5.65
N ARG A 121 12.41 -12.43 -6.52
CA ARG A 121 13.27 -12.36 -7.70
C ARG A 121 14.74 -12.32 -7.29
N CYS A 122 15.11 -11.42 -6.39
CA CYS A 122 16.48 -11.36 -5.87
C CYS A 122 16.89 -12.66 -5.17
N ILE A 123 16.05 -13.23 -4.31
CA ILE A 123 16.34 -14.48 -3.61
C ILE A 123 16.56 -15.64 -4.59
N ALA A 124 15.76 -15.70 -5.67
CA ALA A 124 15.83 -16.78 -6.64
C ALA A 124 16.96 -16.63 -7.66
N THR A 125 17.33 -15.40 -8.06
CA THR A 125 18.23 -15.15 -9.19
C THR A 125 19.47 -14.33 -8.84
N GLY A 126 19.51 -13.69 -7.67
CA GLY A 126 20.52 -12.71 -7.29
C GLY A 126 20.33 -11.33 -7.92
N ASP A 127 19.26 -11.11 -8.69
CA ASP A 127 19.03 -9.84 -9.39
C ASP A 127 18.30 -8.83 -8.51
N THR A 128 18.97 -7.70 -8.25
CA THR A 128 18.50 -6.62 -7.37
C THR A 128 17.73 -5.51 -8.09
N THR A 129 17.44 -5.66 -9.39
CA THR A 129 16.69 -4.67 -10.17
C THR A 129 15.25 -4.55 -9.64
N LEU A 130 14.84 -3.34 -9.30
CA LEU A 130 13.50 -3.06 -8.81
C LEU A 130 12.46 -3.03 -9.95
N MET A 131 11.33 -3.67 -9.70
CA MET A 131 10.17 -3.65 -10.59
C MET A 131 9.24 -2.47 -10.27
N SER A 132 8.55 -2.03 -11.31
CA SER A 132 7.75 -0.81 -11.32
C SER A 132 6.41 -0.98 -10.60
N VAL A 133 6.26 -0.25 -9.50
CA VAL A 133 4.96 -0.07 -8.86
C VAL A 133 4.06 0.85 -9.68
N GLU A 134 4.65 1.78 -10.45
CA GLU A 134 3.93 2.61 -11.44
C GLU A 134 3.17 1.71 -12.43
N ASP A 135 3.88 0.78 -13.08
CA ASP A 135 3.31 -0.16 -14.07
C ASP A 135 2.25 -1.06 -13.44
N THR A 136 2.55 -1.59 -12.25
CA THR A 136 1.59 -2.42 -11.50
C THR A 136 0.33 -1.63 -11.16
N THR A 137 0.45 -0.36 -10.79
CA THR A 137 -0.70 0.51 -10.45
C THR A 137 -1.48 0.93 -11.69
N ALA A 138 -0.79 1.26 -12.79
CA ALA A 138 -1.38 1.83 -14.00
C ALA A 138 -1.97 0.78 -14.95
N ASN A 139 -1.26 -0.33 -15.20
CA ASN A 139 -1.52 -1.22 -16.33
C ASN A 139 -2.11 -2.58 -15.96
N CYS A 140 -2.00 -2.98 -14.70
CA CYS A 140 -2.70 -4.14 -14.18
C CYS A 140 -4.22 -3.97 -14.43
N GLY A 141 -4.78 -2.81 -14.04
CA GLY A 141 -6.09 -2.31 -14.48
C GLY A 141 -7.30 -3.22 -14.21
N PHE A 142 -8.48 -2.76 -14.64
CA PHE A 142 -9.73 -3.48 -14.36
C PHE A 142 -9.82 -4.81 -15.13
N PHE A 143 -9.46 -4.81 -16.42
CA PHE A 143 -9.64 -5.98 -17.28
C PHE A 143 -8.58 -7.05 -17.09
N SER A 144 -7.35 -6.69 -16.72
CA SER A 144 -6.28 -7.69 -16.54
C SER A 144 -6.18 -8.20 -15.11
N CYS A 145 -6.51 -7.38 -14.11
CA CYS A 145 -6.34 -7.77 -12.71
C CYS A 145 -7.37 -7.20 -11.73
N LEU A 146 -8.52 -6.72 -12.21
CA LEU A 146 -9.60 -6.18 -11.36
C LEU A 146 -9.14 -5.07 -10.42
N SER A 147 -8.22 -4.24 -10.89
CA SER A 147 -7.68 -3.09 -10.17
C SER A 147 -8.29 -1.77 -10.68
N MET A 148 -8.44 -0.82 -9.76
CA MET A 148 -8.82 0.57 -10.02
C MET A 148 -7.65 1.54 -9.75
N GLY A 149 -6.41 1.03 -9.73
CA GLY A 149 -5.19 1.80 -9.52
C GLY A 149 -5.11 2.37 -8.10
N CYS A 150 -5.10 3.70 -7.98
CA CYS A 150 -5.15 4.37 -6.68
C CYS A 150 -6.45 4.10 -5.91
N ASN A 151 -7.55 3.81 -6.60
CA ASN A 151 -8.82 3.47 -5.94
C ASN A 151 -8.87 2.01 -5.43
N GLY A 152 -7.73 1.33 -5.44
CA GLY A 152 -7.51 0.04 -4.83
C GLY A 152 -7.57 -1.16 -5.77
N GLY A 153 -7.14 -2.29 -5.23
CA GLY A 153 -6.99 -3.53 -5.97
C GLY A 153 -6.76 -4.74 -5.06
N GLN A 154 -6.54 -5.90 -5.66
CA GLN A 154 -6.33 -7.17 -4.97
C GLN A 154 -4.89 -7.64 -5.18
N PRO A 155 -4.06 -7.77 -4.13
CA PRO A 155 -2.67 -8.24 -4.26
C PRO A 155 -2.56 -9.55 -5.03
N GLY A 156 -3.51 -10.45 -4.79
CA GLY A 156 -3.59 -11.71 -5.50
C GLY A 156 -3.64 -11.58 -7.02
N GLN A 157 -4.43 -10.63 -7.53
CA GLN A 157 -4.55 -10.41 -8.96
C GLN A 157 -3.31 -9.74 -9.54
N ALA A 158 -2.58 -8.93 -8.76
CA ALA A 158 -1.27 -8.42 -9.16
C ALA A 158 -0.29 -9.58 -9.43
N TRP A 159 -0.27 -10.62 -8.58
CA TRP A 159 0.53 -11.82 -8.81
C TRP A 159 0.13 -12.58 -10.09
N GLN A 160 -1.15 -12.64 -10.43
CA GLN A 160 -1.58 -13.20 -11.72
C GLN A 160 -1.10 -12.38 -12.89
N TRP A 161 -1.15 -11.06 -12.78
CA TRP A 161 -0.64 -10.15 -13.79
C TRP A 161 0.88 -10.29 -13.98
N PHE A 162 1.67 -10.37 -12.89
CA PHE A 162 3.12 -10.63 -12.98
C PHE A 162 3.42 -11.93 -13.73
N LYS A 163 2.61 -12.98 -13.52
CA LYS A 163 2.78 -14.27 -14.19
C LYS A 163 2.41 -14.23 -15.68
N ASN A 164 1.32 -13.56 -16.03
CA ASN A 164 0.72 -13.64 -17.37
C ASN A 164 1.24 -12.54 -18.32
N THR A 165 1.55 -11.36 -17.79
CA THR A 165 1.97 -10.18 -18.54
C THR A 165 3.41 -9.79 -18.21
N GLY A 166 3.81 -9.90 -16.94
CA GLY A 166 5.08 -9.37 -16.45
C GLY A 166 4.98 -7.90 -16.06
N VAL A 167 6.03 -7.39 -15.43
CA VAL A 167 6.16 -6.02 -14.92
C VAL A 167 7.49 -5.42 -15.40
N VAL A 168 7.47 -4.14 -15.80
CA VAL A 168 8.71 -3.45 -16.20
C VAL A 168 9.54 -3.02 -14.98
N THR A 169 10.78 -2.60 -15.21
CA THR A 169 11.64 -2.05 -14.15
C THR A 169 11.14 -0.66 -13.71
N GLY A 170 11.30 -0.32 -12.43
CA GLY A 170 10.88 0.99 -11.92
C GLY A 170 11.42 1.32 -10.53
N GLY A 171 12.04 2.49 -10.44
CA GLY A 171 12.54 3.08 -9.20
C GLY A 171 11.48 3.88 -8.44
N ASP A 172 11.93 4.62 -7.43
CA ASP A 172 11.12 5.55 -6.66
C ASP A 172 10.98 6.90 -7.35
N TYR A 173 10.18 7.79 -6.77
CA TYR A 173 10.00 9.16 -7.29
C TYR A 173 11.33 9.91 -7.46
N THR A 174 12.29 9.68 -6.56
CA THR A 174 13.61 10.30 -6.62
C THR A 174 14.49 9.80 -7.77
N ASP A 175 14.12 8.69 -8.40
CA ASP A 175 14.88 8.09 -9.51
C ASP A 175 14.44 8.63 -10.88
N ILE A 176 13.40 9.48 -10.93
CA ILE A 176 12.95 10.15 -12.15
C ILE A 176 14.11 10.95 -12.76
N GLY A 177 14.35 10.75 -14.05
CA GLY A 177 15.45 11.36 -14.80
C GLY A 177 16.80 10.64 -14.68
N SER A 178 16.90 9.57 -13.88
CA SER A 178 18.13 8.77 -13.77
C SER A 178 18.42 7.94 -15.02
N GLY A 179 17.40 7.60 -15.82
CA GLY A 179 17.54 6.72 -16.98
C GLY A 179 17.73 5.24 -16.66
N THR A 180 17.65 4.86 -15.39
CA THR A 180 18.04 3.50 -14.94
C THR A 180 16.92 2.48 -14.99
N THR A 181 15.66 2.92 -14.99
CA THR A 181 14.48 2.06 -14.98
C THR A 181 13.45 2.52 -16.00
N CYS A 182 12.52 1.64 -16.38
CA CYS A 182 11.51 1.94 -17.39
C CYS A 182 10.46 2.94 -16.88
N GLY A 183 9.91 2.71 -15.68
CA GLY A 183 8.85 3.54 -15.10
C GLY A 183 9.05 3.72 -13.59
N PRO A 184 9.85 4.72 -13.14
CA PRO A 184 9.87 5.12 -11.74
C PRO A 184 8.50 5.63 -11.28
N TYR A 185 8.21 5.53 -9.99
CA TYR A 185 6.93 5.96 -9.44
C TYR A 185 6.72 7.47 -9.59
N SER A 186 5.63 7.90 -10.22
CA SER A 186 5.48 9.31 -10.61
C SER A 186 4.86 10.21 -9.55
N LEU A 187 4.30 9.64 -8.47
CA LEU A 187 3.66 10.41 -7.41
C LEU A 187 4.69 10.77 -6.33
N ALA A 188 4.84 12.07 -6.08
CA ALA A 188 5.81 12.58 -5.11
C ALA A 188 5.49 12.11 -3.69
N PRO A 189 6.51 11.76 -2.88
CA PRO A 189 6.29 11.45 -1.48
C PRO A 189 5.73 12.67 -0.74
N CYS A 190 4.96 12.42 0.31
CA CYS A 190 4.39 13.46 1.13
C CYS A 190 4.32 13.02 2.60
N ALA A 191 4.08 13.96 3.49
CA ALA A 191 4.12 13.78 4.94
C ALA A 191 2.92 12.99 5.50
N HIS A 192 2.66 11.78 4.99
CA HIS A 192 1.67 10.85 5.56
C HIS A 192 2.27 9.90 6.61
N HIS A 193 3.60 9.81 6.68
CA HIS A 193 4.33 8.97 7.63
C HIS A 193 5.29 9.76 8.54
N VAL A 194 5.47 11.06 8.28
CA VAL A 194 6.33 11.99 9.05
C VAL A 194 5.65 13.35 9.22
N ALA A 195 6.19 14.21 10.08
CA ALA A 195 5.75 15.60 10.14
C ALA A 195 6.13 16.36 8.84
N PRO A 196 5.32 17.33 8.39
CA PRO A 196 5.63 18.11 7.20
C PRO A 196 7.01 18.79 7.28
N SER A 197 7.76 18.69 6.19
CA SER A 197 9.09 19.25 6.02
C SER A 197 9.33 19.68 4.57
N THR A 198 10.53 20.17 4.25
CA THR A 198 10.90 20.46 2.86
C THR A 198 11.03 19.20 2.01
N GLU A 199 11.47 18.09 2.60
CA GLU A 199 11.61 16.79 1.93
C GLU A 199 10.25 16.10 1.73
N TYR A 200 9.39 16.19 2.74
CA TYR A 200 8.03 15.63 2.73
C TYR A 200 7.01 16.75 2.94
N PRO A 201 6.48 17.36 1.87
CA PRO A 201 5.45 18.38 1.99
C PRO A 201 4.13 17.78 2.50
N VAL A 202 3.20 18.63 2.93
CA VAL A 202 1.84 18.20 3.30
C VAL A 202 1.21 17.44 2.13
N CYS A 203 0.62 16.28 2.43
CA CYS A 203 -0.08 15.51 1.40
C CYS A 203 -1.27 16.30 0.81
N PRO A 204 -1.61 16.08 -0.46
CA PRO A 204 -2.82 16.63 -1.03
C PRO A 204 -4.05 16.23 -0.20
N SER A 205 -5.05 17.11 -0.16
CA SER A 205 -6.31 16.84 0.54
C SER A 205 -7.19 15.79 -0.13
N SER A 206 -6.78 15.28 -1.29
CA SER A 206 -7.50 14.26 -2.05
C SER A 206 -6.51 13.23 -2.61
N GLU A 207 -7.04 12.05 -2.93
CA GLU A 207 -6.28 11.02 -3.61
C GLU A 207 -5.84 11.51 -5.00
N TYR A 208 -4.62 11.16 -5.39
CA TYR A 208 -4.13 11.36 -6.74
C TYR A 208 -4.88 10.46 -7.72
N SER A 209 -5.04 10.96 -8.94
CA SER A 209 -5.46 10.10 -10.06
C SER A 209 -4.46 8.98 -10.26
N THR A 210 -4.96 7.79 -10.64
CA THR A 210 -4.11 6.68 -11.05
C THR A 210 -3.10 7.14 -12.11
N PRO A 211 -1.79 6.89 -11.90
CA PRO A 211 -0.78 7.24 -12.89
C PRO A 211 -0.97 6.47 -14.20
N SER A 212 -0.29 6.91 -15.26
CA SER A 212 -0.36 6.29 -16.59
C SER A 212 1.03 5.97 -17.10
N LEU A 213 1.22 4.74 -17.60
CA LEU A 213 2.49 4.30 -18.15
C LEU A 213 2.27 3.46 -19.42
N SER A 214 2.16 4.11 -20.58
CA SER A 214 1.98 3.39 -21.86
C SER A 214 3.30 2.93 -22.50
N ALA A 215 4.42 3.52 -22.10
CA ALA A 215 5.77 3.19 -22.49
C ALA A 215 6.74 3.62 -21.37
N CYS A 216 8.01 3.19 -21.43
CA CYS A 216 9.01 3.66 -20.48
C CYS A 216 9.08 5.19 -20.49
N SER A 217 8.96 5.80 -19.32
CA SER A 217 8.94 7.27 -19.15
C SER A 217 10.34 7.88 -19.23
N GLU A 218 11.37 7.08 -18.94
CA GLU A 218 12.77 7.50 -18.96
C GLU A 218 13.35 7.38 -20.38
N SER A 219 13.64 8.52 -21.01
CA SER A 219 14.10 8.58 -22.42
C SER A 219 15.49 7.94 -22.65
N SER A 220 16.33 7.91 -21.63
CA SER A 220 17.66 7.30 -21.63
C SER A 220 17.66 5.81 -21.26
N TYR A 221 16.50 5.24 -20.90
CA TYR A 221 16.39 3.83 -20.56
C TYR A 221 16.56 2.96 -21.82
N SER A 222 17.72 2.30 -21.93
CA SER A 222 17.96 1.29 -22.95
C SER A 222 17.23 0.01 -22.58
N LYS A 223 16.28 -0.43 -23.41
CA LYS A 223 15.65 -1.75 -23.28
C LYS A 223 16.75 -2.82 -23.26
N SER A 224 16.86 -3.57 -22.16
CA SER A 224 17.70 -4.75 -22.04
C SER A 224 17.19 -5.90 -22.89
#